data_AF-A0A0G4LFU4-F1
#
_entry.id   AF-A0A0G4LFU4-F1
#
_cell.length_a   1.000
_cell.length_b   1.000
_cell.length_c   1.000
_cell.angle_alpha   90.00
_cell.angle_beta   90.00
_cell.angle_gamma   90.00
#
_symmetry.space_group_name_H-M   'P 1'
#
loop_
_entity.id
_entity.type
_entity.pdbx_description
1 polymer ?
#
loop_
_entity_poly.entity_id
_entity_poly.type
_entity_poly.pdbx_seq_one_letter_code
_entity_poly.pdbx_strand_id
1 'polypeptide(L)'
;MNHDTQPYQALEAPIEGWFKPLAHAFILLRSEGYPCVWYGDLYGIKGEHPFPPSCGGIVPRLTLARKLYAYGKQADYWDFATCVGWVRYGTWDRPAGCAVVLSNAGAGEKRMHVGEVHAGEVWTDVLGWSDREVVIGDDGFGVFVCGQTSVSVFVNREAEGRDKFGGEL
;
A
#
# COMPACT_ATOMS: atom_id res chain seq x y z
N MET A 1 9.67 1.33 -12.38
CA MET A 1 10.10 1.98 -13.63
C MET A 1 11.30 2.88 -13.35
N ASN A 2 12.10 3.19 -14.36
CA ASN A 2 13.18 4.17 -14.29
C ASN A 2 13.26 4.94 -15.63
N HIS A 3 14.32 5.73 -15.81
CA HIS A 3 14.57 6.47 -17.06
C HIS A 3 14.83 5.59 -18.29
N ASP A 4 15.28 4.34 -18.12
CA ASP A 4 15.52 3.42 -19.24
C ASP A 4 14.25 2.70 -19.70
N THR A 5 13.34 2.41 -18.75
CA THR A 5 12.13 1.60 -18.98
C THR A 5 10.86 2.41 -19.25
N GLN A 6 10.91 3.74 -19.12
CA GLN A 6 9.79 4.60 -19.47
C GLN A 6 9.49 4.53 -20.99
N PRO A 7 8.29 4.96 -21.44
CA PRO A 7 7.98 5.01 -22.86
C PRO A 7 9.01 5.80 -23.67
N TYR A 8 9.25 5.38 -24.91
CA TYR A 8 10.14 6.05 -25.87
C TYR A 8 11.62 6.06 -25.48
N GLN A 9 12.09 5.02 -24.78
CA GLN A 9 13.49 4.86 -24.36
C GLN A 9 14.06 3.50 -24.81
N ALA A 10 15.37 3.35 -24.75
CA ALA A 10 16.05 2.19 -25.33
C ALA A 10 15.65 0.84 -24.72
N LEU A 11 15.27 0.82 -23.43
CA LEU A 11 14.84 -0.38 -22.70
C LEU A 11 13.36 -0.30 -22.31
N GLU A 12 12.54 0.32 -23.16
CA GLU A 12 11.11 0.53 -22.93
C GLU A 12 10.40 -0.75 -22.46
N ALA A 13 9.88 -0.68 -21.24
CA ALA A 13 9.11 -1.73 -20.58
C ALA A 13 8.18 -1.07 -19.54
N PRO A 14 7.21 -0.26 -19.99
CA PRO A 14 6.40 0.54 -19.09
C PRO A 14 5.49 -0.34 -18.25
N ILE A 15 5.31 0.03 -16.98
CA ILE A 15 4.31 -0.58 -16.12
C ILE A 15 2.96 0.07 -16.44
N GLU A 16 1.95 -0.76 -16.71
CA GLU A 16 0.58 -0.31 -16.95
C GLU A 16 0.04 0.56 -15.81
N GLY A 17 -0.65 1.64 -16.16
CA GLY A 17 -1.04 2.70 -15.22
C GLY A 17 -1.84 2.21 -14.01
N TRP A 18 -2.74 1.24 -14.24
CA TRP A 18 -3.55 0.62 -13.19
C TRP A 18 -2.73 -0.22 -12.21
N PHE A 19 -1.60 -0.81 -12.66
CA PHE A 19 -0.76 -1.68 -11.85
C PHE A 19 0.33 -0.92 -11.09
N LYS A 20 0.66 0.31 -11.49
CA LYS A 20 1.68 1.12 -10.81
C LYS A 20 1.43 1.31 -9.30
N PRO A 21 0.20 1.61 -8.81
CA PRO A 21 -0.07 1.66 -7.37
C PRO A 21 0.26 0.36 -6.65
N LEU A 22 -0.08 -0.79 -7.25
CA LEU A 22 0.18 -2.11 -6.67
C LEU A 22 1.68 -2.38 -6.60
N ALA A 23 2.43 -2.05 -7.68
CA ALA A 23 3.88 -2.18 -7.71
C ALA A 23 4.57 -1.31 -6.66
N HIS A 24 4.12 -0.05 -6.50
CA HIS A 24 4.63 0.86 -5.47
C HIS A 24 4.31 0.36 -4.06
N ALA A 25 3.08 -0.08 -3.80
CA ALA A 25 2.71 -0.62 -2.50
C ALA A 25 3.54 -1.85 -2.13
N PHE A 26 3.82 -2.73 -3.10
CA PHE A 26 4.63 -3.92 -2.91
C PHE A 26 6.05 -3.58 -2.46
N ILE A 27 6.75 -2.66 -3.14
CA ILE A 27 8.13 -2.32 -2.76
C ILE A 27 8.18 -1.42 -1.51
N LEU A 28 7.17 -0.58 -1.27
CA LEU A 28 7.17 0.39 -0.17
C LEU A 28 6.70 -0.19 1.15
N LEU A 29 5.83 -1.20 1.18
CA LEU A 29 5.21 -1.64 2.44
C LEU A 29 5.72 -2.99 2.93
N ARG A 30 6.47 -3.71 2.10
CA ARG A 30 7.20 -4.90 2.50
C ARG A 30 8.48 -4.57 3.26
N SER A 31 8.97 -5.53 4.03
CA SER A 31 10.18 -5.44 4.83
C SER A 31 11.46 -5.55 4.01
N GLU A 32 11.37 -6.18 2.84
CA GLU A 32 12.49 -6.54 1.99
C GLU A 32 12.89 -5.43 1.02
N GLY A 33 14.20 -5.35 0.75
CA GLY A 33 14.76 -4.44 -0.24
C GLY A 33 14.85 -2.98 0.20
N TYR A 34 15.44 -2.17 -0.66
CA TYR A 34 15.51 -0.72 -0.51
C TYR A 34 14.69 -0.09 -1.65
N PRO A 35 13.43 0.30 -1.41
CA PRO A 35 12.58 0.83 -2.46
C PRO A 35 13.09 2.16 -3.00
N CYS A 36 13.01 2.32 -4.33
CA CYS A 36 13.32 3.55 -5.04
C CYS A 36 12.06 4.03 -5.76
N VAL A 37 11.58 5.22 -5.37
CA VAL A 37 10.45 5.86 -6.05
C VAL A 37 10.97 6.61 -7.26
N TRP A 38 10.34 6.40 -8.41
CA TRP A 38 10.73 7.06 -9.64
C TRP A 38 10.10 8.43 -9.78
N TYR A 39 10.93 9.42 -10.16
CA TYR A 39 10.53 10.82 -10.31
C TYR A 39 9.31 11.00 -11.24
N GLY A 40 9.28 10.29 -12.37
CA GLY A 40 8.20 10.41 -13.35
C GLY A 40 6.83 9.95 -12.83
N ASP A 41 6.78 9.04 -11.85
CA ASP A 41 5.50 8.64 -11.26
C ASP A 41 4.95 9.72 -10.32
N LEU A 42 5.82 10.53 -9.70
CA LEU A 42 5.46 11.62 -8.80
C LEU A 42 5.11 12.91 -9.54
N TYR A 43 5.93 13.27 -10.53
CA TYR A 43 5.89 14.60 -11.15
C TYR A 43 5.54 14.58 -12.63
N GLY A 44 5.38 13.40 -13.22
CA GLY A 44 5.34 13.24 -14.67
C GLY A 44 6.70 13.51 -15.30
N ILE A 45 6.77 13.31 -16.62
CA ILE A 45 7.96 13.65 -17.41
C ILE A 45 7.56 14.68 -18.46
N LYS A 46 8.45 15.65 -18.66
CA LYS A 46 8.35 16.70 -19.69
C LYS A 46 9.29 16.38 -20.84
N GLY A 47 9.12 17.05 -21.97
CA GLY A 47 9.99 16.92 -23.14
C GLY A 47 9.18 16.69 -24.41
N GLU A 48 9.80 16.03 -25.39
CA GLU A 48 9.18 15.71 -26.69
C GLU A 48 7.98 14.76 -26.54
N HIS A 49 8.06 13.81 -25.60
CA HIS A 49 6.98 12.88 -25.27
C HIS A 49 6.55 13.03 -23.80
N PRO A 50 5.74 14.05 -23.47
CA PRO A 50 5.34 14.30 -22.09
C PRO A 50 4.27 13.31 -21.60
N PHE A 51 4.28 13.00 -20.31
CA PHE A 51 3.19 12.28 -19.65
C PHE A 51 3.01 12.77 -18.20
N PRO A 52 1.77 12.77 -17.68
CA PRO A 52 1.46 13.29 -16.36
C PRO A 52 2.01 12.39 -15.23
N PRO A 53 2.00 12.89 -13.98
CA PRO A 53 2.13 12.06 -12.80
C PRO A 53 1.22 10.82 -12.87
N SER A 54 1.66 9.73 -12.29
CA SER A 54 0.93 8.46 -12.30
C SER A 54 0.28 8.17 -10.96
N CYS A 55 -0.52 7.10 -10.91
CA CYS A 55 -1.10 6.57 -9.68
C CYS A 55 -2.07 7.51 -8.93
N GLY A 56 -2.60 8.56 -9.57
CA GLY A 56 -3.59 9.46 -8.97
C GLY A 56 -3.14 10.13 -7.66
N GLY A 57 -1.84 10.39 -7.50
CA GLY A 57 -1.30 10.99 -6.27
C GLY A 57 -1.16 10.01 -5.08
N ILE A 58 -1.30 8.70 -5.29
CA ILE A 58 -1.23 7.72 -4.20
C ILE A 58 0.20 7.41 -3.73
N VAL A 59 1.22 7.64 -4.57
CA VAL A 59 2.63 7.30 -4.24
C VAL A 59 3.12 8.07 -3.00
N PRO A 60 2.86 9.39 -2.85
CA PRO A 60 3.09 10.10 -1.59
C PRO A 60 2.39 9.47 -0.37
N ARG A 61 1.13 9.05 -0.50
CA ARG A 61 0.39 8.38 0.59
C ARG A 61 0.99 7.02 0.96
N LEU A 62 1.41 6.21 -0.03
CA LEU A 62 2.13 4.96 0.21
C LEU A 62 3.49 5.20 0.89
N THR A 63 4.20 6.24 0.48
CA THR A 63 5.47 6.65 1.10
C THR A 63 5.26 7.09 2.55
N LEU A 64 4.19 7.83 2.83
CA LEU A 64 3.80 8.22 4.18
C LEU A 64 3.41 7.00 5.03
N ALA A 65 2.65 6.05 4.47
CA ALA A 65 2.31 4.80 5.14
C ALA A 65 3.57 3.98 5.48
N ARG A 66 4.56 3.94 4.57
CA ARG A 66 5.87 3.34 4.88
C ARG A 66 6.53 4.03 6.07
N LYS A 67 6.57 5.36 6.05
CA LYS A 67 7.21 6.18 7.09
C LYS A 67 6.58 5.98 8.47
N LEU A 68 5.26 5.78 8.54
CA LEU A 68 4.53 5.75 9.81
C LEU A 68 4.26 4.33 10.31
N TYR A 69 3.94 3.38 9.42
CA TYR A 69 3.25 2.16 9.81
C TYR A 69 3.91 0.86 9.36
N ALA A 70 4.72 0.88 8.29
CA ALA A 70 5.35 -0.33 7.74
C ALA A 70 6.61 -0.78 8.52
N TYR A 71 6.44 -1.08 9.81
CA TYR A 71 7.51 -1.49 10.73
C TYR A 71 7.28 -2.89 11.30
N GLY A 72 8.33 -3.45 11.88
CA GLY A 72 8.24 -4.73 12.59
C GLY A 72 8.26 -5.95 11.69
N LYS A 73 8.01 -7.09 12.34
CA LYS A 73 7.92 -8.41 11.70
C LYS A 73 6.86 -8.37 10.60
N GLN A 74 7.08 -9.14 9.55
CA GLN A 74 6.13 -9.33 8.46
C GLN A 74 5.50 -10.74 8.53
N ALA A 75 4.22 -10.84 8.18
CA ALA A 75 3.55 -12.10 7.86
C ALA A 75 2.90 -12.01 6.47
N ASP A 76 3.20 -12.97 5.60
CA ASP A 76 2.74 -12.99 4.21
C ASP A 76 1.54 -13.93 4.02
N TYR A 77 0.57 -13.49 3.21
CA TYR A 77 -0.65 -14.21 2.85
C TYR A 77 -0.71 -14.34 1.32
N TRP A 78 0.02 -15.33 0.78
CA TRP A 78 0.16 -15.63 -0.64
C TRP A 78 -0.57 -16.92 -1.04
N ASP A 79 -1.79 -17.05 -0.56
CA ASP A 79 -2.67 -18.21 -0.71
C ASP A 79 -3.64 -18.10 -1.91
N PHE A 80 -3.58 -17.00 -2.69
CA PHE A 80 -4.39 -16.85 -3.90
C PHE A 80 -3.64 -16.13 -5.02
N ALA A 81 -3.77 -16.62 -6.25
CA ALA A 81 -2.93 -16.21 -7.38
C ALA A 81 -3.07 -14.73 -7.76
N THR A 82 -4.27 -14.16 -7.59
CA THR A 82 -4.56 -12.78 -8.00
C THR A 82 -4.77 -11.83 -6.83
N CYS A 83 -4.84 -12.33 -5.60
CA CYS A 83 -5.05 -11.53 -4.40
C CYS A 83 -4.07 -11.97 -3.32
N VAL A 84 -3.23 -11.04 -2.89
CA VAL A 84 -2.20 -11.27 -1.88
C VAL A 84 -2.31 -10.21 -0.80
N GLY A 85 -1.85 -10.55 0.39
CA GLY A 85 -1.74 -9.60 1.49
C GLY A 85 -0.52 -9.85 2.35
N TRP A 86 -0.22 -8.89 3.19
CA TRP A 86 0.77 -9.03 4.24
C TRP A 86 0.47 -8.09 5.41
N VAL A 87 0.99 -8.46 6.57
CA VAL A 87 0.90 -7.66 7.79
C VAL A 87 2.30 -7.21 8.19
N ARG A 88 2.40 -5.97 8.68
CA ARG A 88 3.55 -5.42 9.39
C ARG A 88 3.12 -5.17 10.84
N TYR A 89 3.71 -5.89 11.79
CA TYR A 89 3.25 -5.91 13.19
C TYR A 89 3.63 -4.66 14.01
N GLY A 90 4.37 -3.71 13.44
CA GLY A 90 4.92 -2.61 14.22
C GLY A 90 6.10 -3.04 15.11
N THR A 91 6.69 -2.05 15.77
CA THR A 91 7.78 -2.21 16.74
C THR A 91 7.40 -1.53 18.04
N TRP A 92 8.19 -1.73 19.10
CA TRP A 92 7.95 -1.12 20.41
C TRP A 92 7.88 0.42 20.37
N ASP A 93 8.61 1.06 19.45
CA ASP A 93 8.63 2.52 19.22
C ASP A 93 7.63 2.97 18.14
N ARG A 94 7.07 2.03 17.36
CA ARG A 94 6.09 2.27 16.30
C ARG A 94 5.05 1.14 16.28
N PRO A 95 4.14 1.11 17.26
CA PRO A 95 3.32 -0.07 17.52
C PRO A 95 2.14 -0.25 16.56
N ALA A 96 1.79 0.77 15.78
CA ALA A 96 0.55 0.77 14.99
C ALA A 96 0.46 -0.35 13.94
N GLY A 97 1.57 -0.67 13.27
CA GLY A 97 1.59 -1.66 12.19
C GLY A 97 0.69 -1.31 11.00
N CYS A 98 0.59 -2.22 10.03
CA CYS A 98 -0.38 -2.12 8.94
C CYS A 98 -0.73 -3.50 8.34
N ALA A 99 -1.91 -3.57 7.71
CA ALA A 99 -2.38 -4.72 6.96
C ALA A 99 -2.60 -4.27 5.51
N VAL A 100 -1.92 -4.91 4.56
CA VAL A 100 -2.00 -4.56 3.14
C VAL A 100 -2.67 -5.69 2.39
N VAL A 101 -3.67 -5.37 1.59
CA VAL A 101 -4.30 -6.31 0.65
C VAL A 101 -4.28 -5.69 -0.73
N LEU A 102 -3.86 -6.45 -1.73
CA LEU A 102 -3.92 -6.04 -3.12
C LEU A 102 -4.46 -7.16 -4.00
N SER A 103 -5.11 -6.77 -5.08
CA SER A 103 -5.61 -7.69 -6.10
C SER A 103 -5.30 -7.16 -7.49
N ASN A 104 -4.76 -8.01 -8.36
CA ASN A 104 -4.50 -7.68 -9.76
C ASN A 104 -5.63 -8.13 -10.71
N ALA A 105 -6.75 -8.63 -10.16
CA ALA A 105 -7.92 -9.05 -10.91
C ALA A 105 -9.19 -8.41 -10.30
N GLY A 106 -10.19 -9.21 -9.91
CA GLY A 106 -11.40 -8.72 -9.22
C GLY A 106 -11.13 -8.21 -7.81
N ALA A 107 -12.18 -7.75 -7.12
CA ALA A 107 -12.07 -7.39 -5.70
C ALA A 107 -11.53 -8.57 -4.87
N GLY A 108 -10.77 -8.26 -3.83
CA GLY A 108 -10.08 -9.27 -3.03
C GLY A 108 -10.30 -9.06 -1.54
N GLU A 109 -10.25 -10.16 -0.79
CA GLU A 109 -10.28 -10.15 0.68
C GLU A 109 -9.23 -11.10 1.26
N LYS A 110 -8.74 -10.76 2.45
CA LYS A 110 -7.81 -11.59 3.22
C LYS A 110 -8.14 -11.51 4.71
N ARG A 111 -8.31 -12.68 5.33
CA ARG A 111 -8.31 -12.80 6.79
C ARG A 111 -6.86 -12.85 7.27
N MET A 112 -6.38 -11.80 7.91
CA MET A 112 -4.99 -11.68 8.34
C MET A 112 -4.88 -11.38 9.84
N HIS A 113 -3.83 -11.88 10.47
CA HIS A 113 -3.54 -11.70 11.88
C HIS A 113 -2.68 -10.46 12.08
N VAL A 114 -3.21 -9.43 12.72
CA VAL A 114 -2.49 -8.19 13.04
C VAL A 114 -1.93 -8.16 14.47
N GLY A 115 -2.32 -9.11 15.32
CA GLY A 115 -1.88 -9.21 16.70
C GLY A 115 -3.03 -8.99 17.67
N GLU A 116 -3.07 -9.79 18.73
CA GLU A 116 -4.09 -9.73 19.78
C GLU A 116 -4.06 -8.40 20.56
N VAL A 117 -2.93 -7.70 20.52
CA VAL A 117 -2.76 -6.33 21.06
C VAL A 117 -3.73 -5.34 20.41
N HIS A 118 -4.15 -5.61 19.17
CA HIS A 118 -5.08 -4.78 18.42
C HIS A 118 -6.54 -5.22 18.55
N ALA A 119 -6.85 -6.20 19.40
CA ALA A 119 -8.22 -6.67 19.60
C ALA A 119 -9.18 -5.51 19.95
N GLY A 120 -10.33 -5.48 19.29
CA GLY A 120 -11.34 -4.43 19.44
C GLY A 120 -11.04 -3.12 18.71
N GLU A 121 -9.85 -2.95 18.15
CA GLU A 121 -9.54 -1.77 17.33
C GLU A 121 -10.33 -1.79 16.02
N VAL A 122 -10.64 -0.58 15.52
CA VAL A 122 -11.25 -0.38 14.21
C VAL A 122 -10.18 0.07 13.24
N TRP A 123 -9.94 -0.72 12.20
CA TRP A 123 -8.96 -0.46 11.16
C TRP A 123 -9.64 0.03 9.89
N THR A 124 -9.08 1.06 9.26
CA THR A 124 -9.61 1.67 8.04
C THR A 124 -8.49 1.97 7.04
N ASP A 125 -8.83 2.02 5.76
CA ASP A 125 -7.88 2.26 4.66
C ASP A 125 -7.32 3.68 4.69
N VAL A 126 -5.99 3.83 4.80
CA VAL A 126 -5.33 5.15 4.78
C VAL A 126 -5.22 5.74 3.37
N LEU A 127 -5.44 4.94 2.32
CA LEU A 127 -5.43 5.43 0.94
C LEU A 127 -6.75 6.10 0.55
N GLY A 128 -7.83 5.80 1.27
CA GLY A 128 -9.18 6.34 1.03
C GLY A 128 -9.89 5.70 -0.17
N TRP A 129 -9.45 4.52 -0.62
CA TRP A 129 -10.07 3.79 -1.73
C TRP A 129 -11.09 2.76 -1.27
N SER A 130 -11.06 2.38 0.00
CA SER A 130 -12.11 1.61 0.65
C SER A 130 -12.76 2.41 1.78
N ASP A 131 -14.08 2.36 1.87
CA ASP A 131 -14.90 2.89 2.97
C ASP A 131 -15.15 1.85 4.08
N ARG A 132 -14.56 0.65 3.95
CA ARG A 132 -14.79 -0.45 4.87
C ARG A 132 -14.03 -0.24 6.17
N GLU A 133 -14.72 -0.49 7.26
CA GLU A 133 -14.14 -0.60 8.59
C GLU A 133 -13.94 -2.07 8.94
N VAL A 134 -12.78 -2.41 9.49
CA VAL A 134 -12.42 -3.77 9.91
C VAL A 134 -12.22 -3.75 11.42
N VAL A 135 -13.11 -4.41 12.15
CA VAL A 135 -12.94 -4.63 13.59
C VAL A 135 -12.03 -5.82 13.78
N ILE A 136 -10.97 -5.66 14.56
CA ILE A 136 -10.04 -6.75 14.89
C ILE A 136 -10.66 -7.61 16.00
N GLY A 137 -10.74 -8.92 15.77
CA GLY A 137 -11.25 -9.86 16.75
C GLY A 137 -10.31 -10.07 17.94
N ASP A 138 -10.81 -10.71 19.00
CA ASP A 138 -10.04 -11.06 20.19
C ASP A 138 -8.87 -12.02 19.88
N ASP A 139 -8.94 -12.73 18.77
CA ASP A 139 -7.88 -13.59 18.24
C ASP A 139 -6.85 -12.84 17.39
N GLY A 140 -6.93 -11.51 17.33
CA GLY A 140 -6.02 -10.66 16.57
C GLY A 140 -6.23 -10.68 15.06
N PHE A 141 -7.30 -11.31 14.55
CA PHE A 141 -7.58 -11.36 13.11
C PHE A 141 -8.59 -10.28 12.67
N GLY A 142 -8.38 -9.77 11.46
CA GLY A 142 -9.33 -8.94 10.73
C GLY A 142 -9.54 -9.49 9.31
N VAL A 143 -10.70 -9.20 8.71
CA VAL A 143 -10.99 -9.47 7.30
C VAL A 143 -10.83 -8.18 6.51
N PHE A 144 -9.68 -8.04 5.86
CA PHE A 144 -9.28 -6.87 5.10
C PHE A 144 -9.64 -7.04 3.63
N VAL A 145 -10.00 -5.95 2.95
CA VAL A 145 -10.51 -5.99 1.57
C VAL A 145 -9.77 -5.00 0.67
N CYS A 146 -9.81 -5.22 -0.63
CA CYS A 146 -9.39 -4.24 -1.63
C CYS A 146 -10.32 -4.29 -2.83
N GLY A 147 -10.42 -3.19 -3.57
CA GLY A 147 -11.15 -3.13 -4.83
C GLY A 147 -10.52 -3.99 -5.93
N GLN A 148 -11.19 -4.06 -7.09
CA GLN A 148 -10.59 -4.67 -8.27
C GLN A 148 -9.33 -3.91 -8.69
N THR A 149 -8.31 -4.62 -9.17
CA THR A 149 -7.07 -4.01 -9.69
C THR A 149 -6.54 -2.89 -8.78
N SER A 150 -6.56 -3.12 -7.46
CA SER A 150 -6.37 -2.09 -6.45
C SER A 150 -5.59 -2.62 -5.25
N VAL A 151 -5.25 -1.72 -4.34
CA VAL A 151 -4.57 -1.98 -3.08
C VAL A 151 -5.25 -1.16 -1.98
N SER A 152 -5.36 -1.74 -0.79
CA SER A 152 -5.80 -1.05 0.41
C SER A 152 -4.79 -1.26 1.53
N VAL A 153 -4.60 -0.24 2.36
CA VAL A 153 -3.65 -0.23 3.46
C VAL A 153 -4.39 0.11 4.74
N PHE A 154 -4.73 -0.92 5.50
CA PHE A 154 -5.45 -0.79 6.75
C PHE A 154 -4.49 -0.52 7.91
N VAL A 155 -4.88 0.44 8.74
CA VAL A 155 -4.22 0.82 9.99
C VAL A 155 -5.32 1.12 11.00
N ASN A 156 -5.04 1.00 12.30
CA ASN A 156 -5.94 1.48 13.36
C ASN A 156 -6.39 2.93 13.05
N ARG A 157 -7.69 3.21 13.12
CA ARG A 157 -8.31 4.53 12.88
C ARG A 157 -7.76 5.63 13.79
N GLU A 158 -7.29 5.27 14.98
CA GLU A 158 -6.75 6.19 15.99
C GLU A 158 -5.21 6.21 16.00
N ALA A 159 -4.54 5.59 15.01
CA ALA A 159 -3.08 5.57 14.96
C ALA A 159 -2.47 6.97 14.79
N GLU A 160 -1.38 7.23 15.52
CA GLU A 160 -0.65 8.49 15.47
C GLU A 160 -0.17 8.83 14.04
N GLY A 161 -0.40 10.08 13.62
CA GLY A 161 0.03 10.58 12.32
C GLY A 161 -0.94 10.33 11.16
N ARG A 162 -2.12 9.72 11.42
CA ARG A 162 -3.17 9.54 10.40
C ARG A 162 -3.74 10.85 9.85
N ASP A 163 -3.75 11.90 10.65
CA ASP A 163 -4.19 13.24 10.27
C ASP A 163 -3.45 13.76 9.02
N LYS A 164 -2.22 13.29 8.79
CA LYS A 164 -1.38 13.66 7.64
C LYS A 164 -1.85 13.12 6.29
N PHE A 165 -2.80 12.18 6.27
CA PHE A 165 -3.38 11.66 5.02
C PHE A 165 -4.51 12.52 4.46
N GLY A 166 -5.10 13.41 5.28
CA GLY A 166 -6.25 14.25 4.93
C GLY A 166 -5.90 15.58 4.25
N GLY A 167 -4.62 15.92 4.09
CA GLY A 167 -4.18 17.11 3.36
C GLY A 167 -4.05 16.87 1.85
N GLU A 168 -4.15 17.95 1.06
CA GLU A 168 -3.57 17.96 -0.29
C GLU A 168 -2.04 17.79 -0.14
N LEU A 169 -1.49 16.73 -0.75
CA LEU A 169 -0.04 16.49 -0.84
C LEU A 169 0.50 17.05 -2.16
#